data_AF-A0A382UPX4-F1
#
_entry.id   AF-A0A382UPX4-F1
#
_cell.length_a   1.000
_cell.length_b   1.000
_cell.length_c   1.000
_cell.angle_alpha   90.00
_cell.angle_beta   90.00
_cell.angle_gamma   90.00
#
_symmetry.space_group_name_H-M   'P 1'
#
loop_
_entity.id
_entity.type
_entity.pdbx_description
1 polymer ?
#
loop_
_entity_poly.entity_id
_entity_poly.type
_entity_poly.pdbx_seq_one_letter_code
_entity_poly.pdbx_strand_id
1 'polypeptide(L)'
;MDHDLDAHLTDAAAAIAAAVDLDEVRALDAELLGRRSVISTAKKRLGGLEADERRDAGRRLNEVRAELERLLDGRRTELESDERIHRLESERLDLTELDRGRR
;
A
#
# COMPACT_ATOMS: atom_id res chain seq x y z
N MET A 1 -18.60 0.28 16.68
CA MET A 1 -17.58 -0.73 16.37
C MET A 1 -17.24 -0.73 14.88
N ASP A 2 -18.21 -0.68 13.95
CA ASP A 2 -17.90 -0.54 12.51
C ASP A 2 -17.28 0.82 12.12
N HIS A 3 -17.68 1.91 12.80
CA HIS A 3 -17.16 3.26 12.51
C HIS A 3 -15.65 3.42 12.74
N ASP A 4 -15.03 2.58 13.57
CA ASP A 4 -13.57 2.61 13.75
C ASP A 4 -12.85 2.05 12.53
N LEU A 5 -13.41 1.03 11.85
CA LEU A 5 -12.74 0.44 10.69
C LEU A 5 -12.74 1.39 9.49
N ASP A 6 -13.86 2.07 9.26
CA ASP A 6 -14.01 2.99 8.12
C ASP A 6 -13.19 4.27 8.29
N ALA A 7 -13.13 4.81 9.52
CA ALA A 7 -12.27 5.95 9.83
C ALA A 7 -10.79 5.57 9.66
N HIS A 8 -10.39 4.41 10.19
CA HIS A 8 -9.02 3.94 10.09
C HIS A 8 -8.61 3.60 8.65
N LEU A 9 -9.56 3.15 7.83
CA LEU A 9 -9.37 2.99 6.38
C LEU A 9 -9.07 4.31 5.68
N THR A 10 -9.79 5.38 6.05
CA THR A 10 -9.61 6.71 5.45
C THR A 10 -8.23 7.25 5.78
N ASP A 11 -7.81 7.12 7.05
CA ASP A 11 -6.47 7.52 7.49
C ASP A 11 -5.37 6.69 6.81
N ALA A 12 -5.57 5.37 6.72
CA ALA A 12 -4.65 4.47 6.03
C ALA A 12 -4.52 4.82 4.54
N ALA A 13 -5.62 5.10 3.85
CA ALA A 13 -5.60 5.52 2.45
C ALA A 13 -4.85 6.84 2.26
N ALA A 14 -5.05 7.80 3.16
CA ALA A 14 -4.31 9.07 3.15
C ALA A 14 -2.81 8.85 3.39
N ALA A 15 -2.44 7.99 4.34
CA ALA A 15 -1.05 7.65 4.61
C ALA A 15 -0.37 6.95 3.42
N ILE A 16 -1.07 6.02 2.76
CA ILE A 16 -0.59 5.35 1.54
C ILE A 16 -0.38 6.36 0.42
N ALA A 17 -1.32 7.28 0.20
CA ALA A 17 -1.19 8.31 -0.82
C ALA A 17 -0.04 9.30 -0.52
N ALA A 18 0.26 9.55 0.75
CA ALA A 18 1.34 10.42 1.19
C ALA A 18 2.73 9.76 1.14
N ALA A 19 2.83 8.44 0.99
CA ALA A 19 4.10 7.73 0.98
C ALA A 19 4.98 8.18 -0.18
N VAL A 20 6.23 8.56 0.08
CA VAL A 20 7.13 9.18 -0.92
C VAL A 20 8.14 8.20 -1.52
N ASP A 21 8.32 7.03 -0.92
CA ASP A 21 9.24 6.00 -1.41
C ASP A 21 8.72 4.56 -1.15
N LEU A 22 9.41 3.59 -1.74
CA LEU A 22 9.03 2.18 -1.63
C LEU A 22 9.19 1.61 -0.23
N ASP A 23 10.06 2.20 0.60
CA ASP A 23 10.28 1.74 1.97
C ASP A 23 9.16 2.20 2.90
N GLU A 24 8.62 3.41 2.71
CA GLU A 24 7.40 3.88 3.36
C GLU A 24 6.18 3.04 2.99
N VAL A 25 6.01 2.71 1.70
CA VAL A 25 4.93 1.79 1.27
C VAL A 25 5.05 0.42 1.94
N ARG A 26 6.27 -0.13 2.08
CA ARG A 26 6.51 -1.41 2.78
C ARG A 26 6.23 -1.31 4.28
N ALA A 27 6.58 -0.19 4.90
CA ALA A 27 6.29 0.05 6.32
C ALA A 27 4.78 0.08 6.57
N LEU A 28 4.04 0.80 5.71
CA LEU A 28 2.57 0.86 5.74
C LEU A 28 1.94 -0.50 5.49
N ASP A 29 2.44 -1.30 4.54
CA ASP A 29 1.97 -2.68 4.32
C ASP A 29 2.11 -3.54 5.59
N ALA A 30 3.27 -3.47 6.25
CA ALA A 30 3.51 -4.19 7.49
C ALA A 30 2.63 -3.70 8.66
N GLU A 31 2.33 -2.40 8.72
CA GLU A 31 1.48 -1.80 9.75
C GLU A 31 -0.01 -2.16 9.55
N LEU A 32 -0.49 -2.06 8.32
CA LEU A 32 -1.91 -2.18 7.96
C LEU A 32 -2.33 -3.65 7.73
N LEU A 33 -1.47 -4.46 7.12
CA LEU A 33 -1.76 -5.85 6.74
C LEU A 33 -0.93 -6.88 7.52
N GLY A 34 0.10 -6.45 8.24
CA GLY A 34 0.96 -7.35 8.99
C GLY A 34 0.27 -8.07 10.16
N ARG A 35 1.02 -8.97 10.82
CA ARG A 35 0.48 -9.90 11.85
C ARG A 35 -0.10 -9.21 13.10
N ARG A 36 0.32 -7.98 13.37
CA ARG A 36 -0.11 -7.15 14.50
C ARG A 36 -1.13 -6.07 14.10
N SER A 37 -1.52 -6.02 12.82
CA SER A 37 -2.43 -5.01 12.33
C SER A 37 -3.84 -5.16 12.87
N VAL A 38 -4.63 -4.10 12.71
CA VAL A 38 -6.07 -4.09 13.01
C VAL A 38 -6.79 -5.17 12.18
N ILE A 39 -6.40 -5.37 10.92
CA ILE A 39 -6.95 -6.41 10.04
C ILE A 39 -6.65 -7.82 10.57
N SER A 40 -5.41 -8.10 10.94
CA SER A 40 -5.03 -9.40 11.52
C SER A 40 -5.72 -9.66 12.86
N THR A 41 -5.92 -8.62 13.66
CA THR A 41 -6.63 -8.71 14.95
C THR A 41 -8.12 -8.95 14.74
N ALA A 42 -8.76 -8.23 13.83
CA ALA A 42 -10.15 -8.43 13.44
C ALA A 42 -10.36 -9.85 12.91
N LYS A 43 -9.45 -10.36 12.07
CA LYS A 43 -9.48 -11.74 11.54
C LYS A 43 -9.48 -12.80 12.65
N LYS A 44 -8.67 -12.60 13.69
CA LYS A 44 -8.63 -13.53 14.84
C LYS A 44 -9.94 -13.52 15.62
N ARG A 45 -10.55 -12.33 15.80
CA ARG A 45 -11.84 -12.18 16.50
C ARG A 45 -12.98 -12.91 15.78
N LEU A 46 -12.95 -12.99 14.44
CA LEU A 46 -13.94 -13.75 13.67
C LEU A 46 -14.01 -15.23 14.07
N GLY A 47 -12.91 -15.81 14.54
CA GLY A 47 -12.87 -17.21 14.98
C GLY A 47 -13.78 -17.51 16.18
N GLY A 48 -14.13 -16.49 16.97
CA GLY A 48 -15.00 -16.62 18.14
C GLY A 48 -16.46 -16.18 17.94
N LEU A 49 -16.84 -15.75 16.73
CA LEU A 49 -18.21 -15.32 16.42
C LEU A 49 -19.10 -16.49 15.98
N GLU A 50 -20.41 -16.33 16.07
CA GLU A 50 -21.38 -17.30 15.52
C GLU A 50 -21.37 -17.32 13.97
N ALA A 51 -21.94 -18.35 13.37
CA ALA A 51 -21.82 -18.60 11.92
C ALA A 51 -22.31 -17.42 11.05
N ASP A 52 -23.44 -16.81 11.40
CA ASP A 52 -24.01 -15.69 10.65
C ASP A 52 -23.21 -14.40 10.85
N GLU A 53 -22.87 -14.05 12.09
CA GLU A 53 -22.05 -12.86 12.41
C GLU A 53 -20.65 -12.95 11.79
N ARG A 54 -20.05 -14.15 11.80
CA ARG A 54 -18.76 -14.42 11.16
C ARG A 54 -18.80 -14.18 9.67
N ARG A 55 -19.93 -14.48 9.01
CA ARG A 55 -20.08 -14.34 7.56
C ARG A 55 -20.10 -12.86 7.16
N ASP A 56 -20.87 -12.04 7.88
CA ASP A 56 -20.97 -10.61 7.59
C ASP A 56 -19.68 -9.86 7.94
N ALA A 57 -19.17 -10.06 9.15
CA ALA A 57 -17.91 -9.45 9.58
C ALA A 57 -16.72 -9.93 8.75
N GLY A 58 -16.72 -11.20 8.32
CA GLY A 58 -15.69 -11.77 7.45
C GLY A 58 -15.70 -11.19 6.04
N ARG A 59 -16.89 -10.94 5.46
CA ARG A 59 -17.00 -10.23 4.18
C ARG A 59 -16.44 -8.83 4.28
N ARG A 60 -16.91 -8.05 5.27
CA ARG A 60 -16.46 -6.67 5.46
C ARG A 60 -14.95 -6.60 5.63
N LEU A 61 -14.37 -7.48 6.43
CA LEU A 61 -12.93 -7.55 6.63
C LEU A 61 -12.15 -7.86 5.35
N ASN A 62 -12.66 -8.78 4.52
CA ASN A 62 -12.02 -9.10 3.25
C ASN A 62 -12.11 -7.94 2.24
N GLU A 63 -13.23 -7.23 2.20
CA GLU A 63 -13.40 -6.02 1.37
C GLU A 63 -12.38 -4.94 1.76
N VAL A 64 -12.32 -4.62 3.05
CA VAL A 64 -11.35 -3.65 3.60
C VAL A 64 -9.92 -4.06 3.27
N ARG A 65 -9.59 -5.34 3.44
CA ARG A 65 -8.26 -5.85 3.13
C ARG A 65 -7.91 -5.70 1.65
N ALA A 66 -8.82 -6.08 0.76
CA ALA A 66 -8.61 -5.99 -0.68
C ALA A 66 -8.43 -4.53 -1.14
N GLU A 67 -9.16 -3.61 -0.52
CA GLU A 67 -9.03 -2.17 -0.78
C GLU A 67 -7.64 -1.66 -0.40
N LEU A 68 -7.14 -2.00 0.79
CA LEU A 68 -5.80 -1.64 1.23
C LEU A 68 -4.70 -2.23 0.34
N GLU A 69 -4.83 -3.51 -0.03
CA GLU A 69 -3.89 -4.19 -0.95
C GLU A 69 -3.84 -3.46 -2.31
N ARG A 70 -5.00 -3.03 -2.83
CA ARG A 70 -5.08 -2.28 -4.09
C ARG A 70 -4.45 -0.90 -4.00
N LEU A 71 -4.66 -0.17 -2.91
CA LEU A 71 -4.07 1.15 -2.69
C LEU A 71 -2.54 1.06 -2.57
N LEU A 72 -2.04 0.09 -1.81
CA LEU A 72 -0.61 -0.16 -1.62
C LEU A 72 0.07 -0.53 -2.94
N ASP A 73 -0.49 -1.47 -3.70
CA ASP A 73 0.08 -1.90 -4.98
C ASP A 73 0.03 -0.78 -6.04
N GLY A 74 -1.03 0.01 -6.05
CA GLY A 74 -1.14 1.22 -6.87
C GLY A 74 -0.03 2.21 -6.57
N ARG A 75 0.15 2.59 -5.29
CA ARG A 75 1.22 3.51 -4.89
C ARG A 75 2.61 2.96 -5.16
N ARG A 76 2.84 1.66 -4.92
CA ARG A 76 4.11 1.00 -5.23
C ARG A 76 4.44 1.13 -6.72
N THR A 77 3.46 0.86 -7.58
CA THR A 77 3.63 0.91 -9.04
C THR A 77 3.92 2.33 -9.53
N GLU A 78 3.26 3.34 -8.96
CA GLU A 78 3.55 4.76 -9.25
C GLU A 78 5.01 5.10 -8.91
N LEU A 79 5.46 4.80 -7.68
CA LEU A 79 6.82 5.10 -7.23
C LEU A 79 7.89 4.32 -8.01
N GLU A 80 7.65 3.04 -8.32
CA GLU A 80 8.54 2.24 -9.18
C GLU A 80 8.66 2.83 -10.60
N SER A 81 7.58 3.43 -11.12
CA SER A 81 7.57 4.07 -12.43
C SER A 81 8.33 5.39 -12.41
N ASP A 82 8.13 6.20 -11.37
CA ASP A 82 8.84 7.47 -11.19
C ASP A 82 10.35 7.26 -11.02
N GLU A 83 10.78 6.30 -10.19
CA GLU A 83 12.19 5.95 -10.05
C GLU A 83 12.82 5.50 -11.37
N ARG A 84 12.06 4.77 -12.19
CA ARG A 84 12.53 4.30 -13.50
C ARG A 84 12.69 5.45 -14.48
N ILE A 85 11.74 6.38 -14.52
CA ILE A 85 11.81 7.58 -15.37
C ILE A 85 13.04 8.42 -14.97
N HIS A 86 13.22 8.69 -13.68
CA HIS A 86 14.37 9.44 -13.18
C HIS A 86 15.71 8.79 -13.54
N ARG A 87 15.79 7.45 -13.49
CA ARG A 87 16.99 6.70 -13.88
C ARG A 87 17.27 6.78 -15.38
N LEU A 88 16.24 6.68 -16.22
CA LEU A 88 16.39 6.80 -17.68
C LEU A 88 16.78 8.23 -18.10
N GLU A 89 16.26 9.25 -17.41
CA GLU A 89 16.64 10.64 -17.68
C GLU A 89 18.09 10.94 -17.28
N SER A 90 18.56 10.40 -16.15
CA SER A 90 19.95 10.56 -15.72
C SER A 90 20.92 9.82 -16.64
N GLU A 91 20.59 8.60 -17.07
CA GLU A 91 21.39 7.84 -18.05
C GLU A 91 21.45 8.55 -19.43
N ARG A 92 20.35 9.18 -19.86
CA ARG A 92 20.32 9.94 -21.13
C ARG A 92 21.22 11.17 -21.10
N LEU A 93 21.23 11.91 -20.00
CA LEU A 93 22.09 13.10 -19.83
C LEU A 93 23.58 12.73 -19.91
N ASP A 94 23.98 11.63 -19.26
CA ASP A 94 25.37 11.17 -19.22
C ASP A 94 25.88 10.74 -20.60
N LEU A 95 25.03 10.05 -21.39
CA LEU A 95 25.35 9.70 -22.79
C LEU A 95 25.48 10.94 -23.69
N THR A 96 24.75 12.01 -23.40
CA THR A 96 24.81 13.25 -24.20
C THR A 96 26.07 14.06 -23.90
N GLU A 97 26.59 13.99 -22.68
CA GLU A 97 27.87 14.60 -22.29
C GLU A 97 29.06 13.88 -22.94
N LEU A 98 29.01 12.54 -23.03
CA LEU A 98 30.05 11.73 -23.70
C LEU A 98 30.10 11.92 -25.23
N ASP A 99 28.97 12.23 -25.88
CA ASP A 99 28.89 12.39 -27.34
C ASP A 99 29.43 13.75 -27.83
N ARG A 100 29.48 14.79 -26.98
CA ARG A 100 29.97 16.13 -27.36
C ARG A 100 31.49 16.25 -27.51
N GLY A 101 32.25 15.21 -27.17
CA GLY A 101 33.72 15.18 -27.24
C GLY A 101 34.33 14.53 -28.49
N ARG A 102 33.51 14.06 -29.45
CA ARG A 102 34.00 13.46 -30.71
C ARG A 102 33.56 14.25 -31.94
N ARG A 103 34.10 15.46 -32.14
CA ARG A 103 34.17 16.09 -33.46
C ARG A 103 35.47 16.85 -33.62
#